data_AF-A0A1F9PYD0-F1
#
_entry.id   AF-A0A1F9PYD0-F1
#
_cell.length_a   1.000
_cell.length_b   1.000
_cell.length_c   1.000
_cell.angle_alpha   90.00
_cell.angle_beta   90.00
_cell.angle_gamma   90.00
#
_symmetry.space_group_name_H-M   'P 1'
#
loop_
_entity.id
_entity.type
_entity.pdbx_description
1 polymer ?
#
loop_
_entity_poly.entity_id
_entity_poly.type
_entity_poly.pdbx_seq_one_letter_code
_entity_poly.pdbx_strand_id
1 'polypeptide(L)'
;MIEPTNIGIGDAAHAKLKALCQDGYFAQMADVYRFAVALALAYGVTPSEITGARQNVFGVATVDPDKSLYTAIKTLVDTGDTPVYRWAERLADWGVIELSRRSDEGTLDIGQILKEAERLSEN
;
A
#
# COMPACT_ATOMS: atom_id res chain seq x y z
N MET A 1 2.70 -21.36 7.88
CA MET A 1 1.97 -20.09 8.08
C MET A 1 0.88 -20.00 7.03
N ILE A 2 -0.35 -19.66 7.41
CA ILE A 2 -1.49 -19.57 6.48
C ILE A 2 -1.69 -18.11 6.08
N GLU A 3 -1.66 -17.84 4.78
CA GLU A 3 -1.96 -16.51 4.25
C GLU A 3 -3.44 -16.17 4.42
N PRO A 4 -3.79 -14.91 4.76
CA PRO A 4 -5.18 -14.49 4.82
C PRO A 4 -5.78 -14.46 3.40
N THR A 5 -7.08 -14.72 3.30
CA THR A 5 -7.84 -14.61 2.04
C THR A 5 -8.43 -13.22 1.82
N ASN A 6 -8.53 -12.43 2.89
CA ASN A 6 -8.97 -11.03 2.87
C ASN A 6 -7.90 -10.16 3.53
N ILE A 7 -7.70 -8.97 2.98
CA ILE A 7 -6.75 -7.99 3.46
C ILE A 7 -7.44 -6.67 3.80
N GLY A 8 -6.85 -5.96 4.74
CA GLY A 8 -7.37 -4.71 5.25
C GLY A 8 -6.34 -3.60 5.38
N ILE A 9 -6.78 -2.51 5.98
CA ILE A 9 -5.97 -1.37 6.47
C ILE A 9 -6.62 -0.84 7.76
N GLY A 10 -5.91 0.04 8.47
CA GLY A 10 -6.46 0.74 9.63
C GLY A 10 -7.57 1.72 9.23
N ASP A 11 -8.46 2.03 10.17
CA ASP A 11 -9.61 2.91 9.95
C ASP A 11 -9.21 4.28 9.36
N ALA A 12 -8.12 4.87 9.86
CA ALA A 12 -7.61 6.16 9.40
C ALA A 12 -7.15 6.11 7.93
N ALA A 13 -6.40 5.07 7.55
CA ALA A 13 -6.01 4.84 6.18
C ALA A 13 -7.22 4.52 5.30
N HIS A 14 -8.21 3.78 5.79
CA HIS A 14 -9.41 3.45 5.02
C HIS A 14 -10.21 4.68 4.58
N ALA A 15 -10.37 5.67 5.47
CA ALA A 15 -11.02 6.93 5.11
C ALA A 15 -10.25 7.66 3.98
N LYS A 16 -8.92 7.69 4.08
CA LYS A 16 -8.02 8.32 3.10
C LYS A 16 -7.98 7.58 1.76
N LEU A 17 -8.00 6.25 1.80
CA LEU A 17 -8.10 5.37 0.62
C LEU A 17 -9.33 5.73 -0.20
N LYS A 18 -10.47 5.91 0.48
CA LYS A 18 -11.73 6.28 -0.16
C LYS A 18 -11.68 7.70 -0.73
N ALA A 19 -11.13 8.66 0.01
CA ALA A 19 -10.98 10.05 -0.44
C ALA A 19 -10.14 10.14 -1.73
N LEU A 20 -8.98 9.48 -1.79
CA LEU A 20 -8.11 9.45 -2.97
C LEU A 20 -8.83 8.96 -4.24
N CYS A 21 -9.79 8.03 -4.10
CA CYS A 21 -10.60 7.56 -5.22
C CYS A 21 -11.72 8.56 -5.56
N GLN A 22 -12.38 9.14 -4.55
CA GLN A 22 -13.47 10.11 -4.72
C GLN A 22 -12.99 11.43 -5.34
N ASP A 23 -11.76 11.84 -5.03
CA ASP A 23 -11.12 13.04 -5.56
C ASP A 23 -10.59 12.85 -6.99
N GLY A 24 -10.72 11.63 -7.54
CA GLY A 24 -10.39 11.32 -8.93
C GLY A 24 -8.90 11.07 -9.19
N TYR A 25 -8.06 10.99 -8.14
CA TYR A 25 -6.65 10.61 -8.31
C TYR A 25 -6.48 9.17 -8.78
N PHE A 26 -7.42 8.30 -8.40
CA PHE A 26 -7.45 6.90 -8.80
C PHE A 26 -8.86 6.48 -9.19
N ALA A 27 -8.97 5.63 -10.22
CA ALA A 27 -10.25 5.11 -10.68
C ALA A 27 -10.87 4.10 -9.71
N GLN A 28 -10.04 3.32 -9.00
CA GLN A 28 -10.48 2.28 -8.07
C GLN A 28 -9.64 2.28 -6.80
N MET A 29 -10.27 2.00 -5.64
CA MET A 29 -9.56 1.86 -4.37
C MET A 29 -8.52 0.72 -4.39
N ALA A 30 -8.75 -0.35 -5.16
CA ALA A 30 -7.77 -1.42 -5.30
C ALA A 30 -6.47 -0.94 -5.98
N ASP A 31 -6.57 0.00 -6.92
CA ASP A 31 -5.39 0.59 -7.58
C ASP A 31 -4.62 1.49 -6.62
N VAL A 32 -5.32 2.27 -5.80
CA VAL A 32 -4.69 3.04 -4.72
C VAL A 32 -3.93 2.09 -3.77
N TYR A 33 -4.55 0.98 -3.39
CA TYR A 33 -3.92 -0.01 -2.49
C TYR A 33 -2.65 -0.61 -3.10
N ARG A 34 -2.72 -1.07 -4.35
CA ARG A 34 -1.54 -1.60 -5.08
C ARG A 34 -0.43 -0.56 -5.19
N PHE A 35 -0.79 0.67 -5.55
CA PHE A 35 0.16 1.76 -5.68
C PHE A 35 0.79 2.11 -4.32
N ALA A 36 0.00 2.15 -3.24
CA ALA A 36 0.49 2.41 -1.89
C ALA A 36 1.51 1.35 -1.42
N VAL A 37 1.27 0.07 -1.71
CA VAL A 37 2.24 -1.00 -1.44
C VAL A 37 3.53 -0.78 -2.24
N ALA A 38 3.40 -0.54 -3.55
CA ALA A 38 4.56 -0.31 -4.42
C ALA A 38 5.37 0.92 -3.99
N LEU A 39 4.70 2.00 -3.60
CA LEU A 39 5.31 3.22 -3.09
C LEU A 39 6.13 2.94 -1.83
N ALA A 40 5.55 2.24 -0.86
CA ALA A 40 6.23 1.89 0.38
C ALA A 40 7.47 1.04 0.12
N LEU A 41 7.37 0.04 -0.78
CA LEU A 41 8.50 -0.79 -1.18
C LEU A 41 9.60 0.04 -1.86
N ALA A 42 9.24 0.91 -2.79
CA ALA A 42 10.19 1.75 -3.51
C ALA A 42 10.92 2.75 -2.59
N TYR A 43 10.27 3.18 -1.51
CA TYR A 43 10.85 4.09 -0.52
C TYR A 43 11.69 3.35 0.54
N GLY A 44 11.76 2.01 0.47
CA GLY A 44 12.50 1.19 1.43
C GLY A 44 11.98 1.31 2.86
N VAL A 45 10.71 1.71 3.05
CA VAL A 45 10.16 1.87 4.40
C VAL A 45 9.85 0.50 5.01
N THR A 46 10.04 0.39 6.31
CA THR A 46 9.60 -0.77 7.11
C THR A 46 8.50 -0.30 8.06
N PRO A 47 7.22 -0.35 7.65
CA PRO A 47 6.14 0.18 8.47
C PRO A 47 5.94 -0.66 9.73
N SER A 48 5.56 0.01 10.82
CA SER A 48 5.14 -0.64 12.05
C SER A 48 3.86 -1.46 11.83
N GLU A 49 3.55 -2.33 12.80
CA GLU A 49 2.25 -3.00 12.79
C GLU A 49 1.10 -1.98 12.93
N ILE A 50 0.02 -2.19 12.18
CA ILE A 50 -1.20 -1.38 12.29
C ILE A 50 -1.79 -1.57 13.68
N THR A 51 -1.77 -0.53 14.50
CA THR A 51 -2.37 -0.53 15.83
C THR A 51 -3.83 -0.10 15.76
N GLY A 52 -4.74 -0.82 16.43
CA GLY A 52 -6.16 -0.46 16.50
C GLY A 52 -7.06 -1.29 15.58
N ALA A 53 -8.25 -0.76 15.29
CA ALA A 53 -9.24 -1.44 14.46
C ALA A 53 -8.80 -1.49 12.99
N ARG A 54 -8.97 -2.67 12.39
CA ARG A 54 -8.69 -2.95 10.98
C ARG A 54 -10.00 -3.20 10.25
N GLN A 55 -10.15 -2.65 9.06
CA GLN A 55 -11.27 -2.97 8.17
C GLN A 55 -10.77 -3.90 7.09
N ASN A 56 -11.43 -5.04 6.91
CA ASN A 56 -11.24 -5.84 5.70
C ASN A 56 -11.78 -5.05 4.52
N VAL A 57 -10.94 -4.81 3.52
CA VAL A 57 -11.31 -3.98 2.36
C VAL A 57 -11.44 -4.84 1.11
N PHE A 58 -10.55 -5.82 0.92
CA PHE A 58 -10.50 -6.61 -0.31
C PHE A 58 -10.25 -8.09 -0.05
N GLY A 59 -10.75 -8.93 -0.95
CA GLY A 59 -10.20 -10.28 -1.12
C GLY A 59 -8.83 -10.20 -1.78
N VAL A 60 -7.90 -11.06 -1.37
CA VAL A 60 -6.53 -11.11 -1.95
C VAL A 60 -6.59 -11.28 -3.47
N ALA A 61 -7.47 -12.13 -3.98
CA ALA A 61 -7.62 -12.35 -5.42
C ALA A 61 -8.05 -11.09 -6.20
N THR A 62 -8.65 -10.09 -5.53
CA THR A 62 -8.97 -8.80 -6.15
C THR A 62 -7.72 -7.94 -6.31
N VAL A 63 -6.84 -7.93 -5.31
CA VAL A 63 -5.67 -7.03 -5.28
C VAL A 63 -4.45 -7.66 -5.96
N ASP A 64 -4.26 -8.96 -5.81
CA ASP A 64 -3.09 -9.70 -6.28
C ASP A 64 -3.49 -11.04 -6.96
N PRO A 65 -4.21 -10.98 -8.09
CA PRO A 65 -4.71 -12.19 -8.77
C PRO A 65 -3.59 -13.10 -9.29
N ASP A 66 -2.43 -12.53 -9.63
CA ASP A 66 -1.28 -13.21 -10.24
C ASP A 66 -0.11 -13.43 -9.26
N LYS A 67 -0.26 -13.04 -7.99
CA LYS A 67 0.79 -13.11 -6.95
C LYS A 67 2.01 -12.24 -7.22
N SER A 68 1.89 -11.22 -8.06
CA SER A 68 2.96 -10.26 -8.33
C SER A 68 3.31 -9.45 -7.07
N LEU A 69 2.32 -8.97 -6.32
CA LEU A 69 2.56 -8.25 -5.07
C LEU A 69 3.15 -9.17 -4.00
N TYR A 70 2.60 -10.37 -3.84
CA TYR A 70 3.16 -11.38 -2.95
C TYR A 70 4.63 -11.63 -3.23
N THR A 71 4.98 -11.83 -4.51
CA THR A 71 6.35 -12.11 -4.92
C THR A 71 7.26 -10.91 -4.66
N ALA A 72 6.83 -9.70 -4.98
CA ALA A 72 7.58 -8.48 -4.72
C ALA A 72 7.88 -8.29 -3.23
N ILE A 73 6.85 -8.37 -2.37
CA ILE A 73 7.00 -8.20 -0.92
C ILE A 73 7.92 -9.27 -0.35
N LYS A 74 7.70 -10.54 -0.69
CA LYS A 74 8.52 -11.65 -0.19
C LYS A 74 9.99 -11.55 -0.61
N THR A 75 10.26 -10.91 -1.75
CA THR A 75 11.62 -10.74 -2.27
C THR A 75 12.32 -9.54 -1.62
N LEU A 76 11.59 -8.45 -1.37
CA LEU A 76 12.15 -7.17 -0.94
C LEU A 76 12.09 -6.92 0.56
N VAL A 77 11.23 -7.64 1.29
CA VAL A 77 10.99 -7.45 2.72
C VAL A 77 11.34 -8.74 3.47
N ASP A 78 12.11 -8.62 4.56
CA ASP A 78 12.25 -9.73 5.51
C ASP A 78 10.92 -9.91 6.26
N THR A 79 10.14 -10.89 5.81
CA THR A 79 8.81 -11.11 6.36
C THR A 79 8.83 -11.84 7.71
N GLY A 80 9.94 -12.50 8.06
CA GLY A 80 10.03 -13.40 9.20
C GLY A 80 8.83 -14.35 9.30
N ASP A 81 8.27 -14.45 10.51
CA ASP A 81 7.06 -15.21 10.82
C ASP A 81 5.76 -14.39 10.64
N THR A 82 5.75 -13.35 9.81
CA THR A 82 4.52 -12.60 9.48
C THR A 82 4.07 -13.01 8.07
N PRO A 83 2.77 -13.34 7.84
CA PRO A 83 2.28 -13.65 6.50
C PRO A 83 2.55 -12.50 5.52
N VAL A 84 2.86 -12.82 4.27
CA VAL A 84 3.24 -11.82 3.27
C VAL A 84 2.12 -10.81 3.04
N TYR A 85 0.87 -11.26 3.03
CA TYR A 85 -0.24 -10.32 2.86
C TYR A 85 -0.51 -9.47 4.10
N ARG A 86 -0.02 -9.84 5.29
CA ARG A 86 -0.03 -8.93 6.46
C ARG A 86 1.00 -7.83 6.31
N TRP A 87 2.12 -8.11 5.64
CA TRP A 87 3.04 -7.05 5.20
C TRP A 87 2.43 -6.16 4.12
N ALA A 88 1.67 -6.72 3.19
CA ALA A 88 0.91 -5.92 2.22
C ALA A 88 -0.03 -4.91 2.92
N GLU A 89 -0.73 -5.32 3.98
CA GLU A 89 -1.57 -4.42 4.79
C GLU A 89 -0.75 -3.27 5.39
N ARG A 90 0.39 -3.56 6.02
CA ARG A 90 1.25 -2.55 6.64
C ARG A 90 1.81 -1.54 5.62
N LEU A 91 2.26 -2.05 4.47
CA LEU A 91 2.79 -1.24 3.37
C LEU A 91 1.69 -0.38 2.74
N ALA A 92 0.51 -0.94 2.50
CA ALA A 92 -0.64 -0.22 1.98
C ALA A 92 -1.11 0.87 2.94
N ASP A 93 -1.18 0.58 4.24
CA ASP A 93 -1.61 1.54 5.27
C ASP A 93 -0.69 2.77 5.28
N TRP A 94 0.62 2.56 5.33
CA TRP A 94 1.60 3.63 5.26
C TRP A 94 1.50 4.40 3.93
N GLY A 95 1.45 3.69 2.80
CA GLY A 95 1.44 4.32 1.48
C GLY A 95 0.18 5.16 1.24
N VAL A 96 -0.98 4.72 1.72
CA VAL A 96 -2.23 5.49 1.64
C VAL A 96 -2.14 6.78 2.47
N ILE A 97 -1.55 6.69 3.67
CA ILE A 97 -1.34 7.87 4.51
C ILE A 97 -0.41 8.86 3.82
N GLU A 98 0.68 8.37 3.21
CA GLU A 98 1.65 9.21 2.50
C GLU A 98 1.05 9.85 1.24
N LEU A 99 0.30 9.09 0.44
CA LEU A 99 -0.42 9.63 -0.73
C LEU A 99 -1.40 10.72 -0.34
N SER A 100 -2.17 10.50 0.73
CA SER A 100 -3.10 11.50 1.23
C SER A 100 -2.39 12.74 1.77
N ARG A 101 -1.26 12.57 2.47
CA ARG A 101 -0.46 13.73 2.92
C ARG A 101 -0.02 14.59 1.74
N ARG A 102 0.44 13.95 0.65
CA ARG A 102 0.85 14.66 -0.57
C ARG A 102 -0.32 15.32 -1.30
N SER A 103 -1.51 14.70 -1.32
CA SER A 103 -2.71 15.32 -1.88
C SER A 103 -3.22 16.48 -1.03
N ASP A 104 -2.98 16.47 0.28
CA ASP A 104 -3.35 17.58 1.17
C ASP A 104 -2.41 18.80 0.97
N GLU A 105 -1.17 18.56 0.51
CA GLU A 105 -0.17 19.59 0.20
C GLU A 105 -0.33 20.22 -1.20
N GLY A 106 -1.20 19.67 -2.05
CA GLY A 106 -1.47 20.15 -3.40
C GLY A 106 -2.00 19.05 -4.32
N THR A 107 -2.00 19.29 -5.63
CA THR A 107 -2.36 18.23 -6.59
C THR A 107 -1.36 17.08 -6.51
N LEU A 108 -1.84 15.86 -6.31
CA LEU A 108 -1.00 14.67 -6.26
C LEU A 108 -0.30 14.44 -7.62
N ASP A 109 0.99 14.74 -7.68
CA ASP A 109 1.82 14.49 -8.86
C ASP A 109 2.41 13.08 -8.82
N ILE A 110 1.69 12.11 -9.39
CA ILE A 110 2.15 10.72 -9.53
C ILE A 110 3.45 10.64 -10.35
N GLY A 111 3.62 11.50 -11.35
CA GLY A 111 4.83 11.52 -12.18
C GLY A 111 6.06 11.92 -11.39
N GLN A 112 5.94 12.90 -10.50
CA GLN A 112 7.01 13.28 -9.57
C GLN A 112 7.31 12.15 -8.57
N ILE A 113 6.29 11.48 -8.03
CA ILE A 113 6.46 10.35 -7.11
C ILE A 113 7.26 9.22 -7.77
N LEU A 114 6.95 8.88 -9.03
CA LEU A 114 7.68 7.84 -9.76
C LEU A 114 9.14 8.22 -10.02
N LYS A 115 9.43 9.47 -10.38
CA LYS A 115 10.81 9.96 -10.53
C LYS A 115 11.58 9.92 -9.21
N GLU A 116 10.91 10.22 -8.10
CA GLU A 116 11.51 10.12 -6.77
C GLU A 116 11.86 8.67 -6.42
N ALA A 117 10.93 7.75 -6.65
CA ALA A 117 11.13 6.31 -6.47
C ALA A 117 12.29 5.76 -7.32
N GLU A 118 12.40 6.18 -8.59
CA GLU A 118 13.49 5.77 -9.48
C GLU A 118 14.85 6.18 -8.92
N ARG A 119 15.01 7.44 -8.49
CA ARG A 119 16.27 7.91 -7.88
C ARG A 119 16.63 7.17 -6.59
N LEU A 120 15.64 6.74 -5.81
CA LEU A 120 15.89 5.96 -4.59
C LEU A 120 16.41 4.56 -4.91
N SER A 121 16.03 3.99 -6.07
CA SER A 121 16.50 2.68 -6.52
C SER A 121 17.92 2.66 -7.11
N GLU A 122 18.47 3.82 -7.47
CA GLU A 122 19.81 3.98 -8.04
C GLU A 122 20.93 4.14 -6.99
N ASN A 123 20.57 4.26 -5.70
CA ASN A 123 21.51 4.41 -4.58
C ASN A 123 21.59 3.13 -3.74
#